data_AF-A0A1Z4GPD2-F1
#
_entry.id   AF-A0A1Z4GPD2-F1
#
_cell.length_a   1.000
_cell.length_b   1.000
_cell.length_c   1.000
_cell.angle_alpha   90.00
_cell.angle_beta   90.00
_cell.angle_gamma   90.00
#
_symmetry.space_group_name_H-M   'P 1'
#
loop_
_entity.id
_entity.type
_entity.pdbx_description
1 polymer ?
#
loop_
_entity_poly.entity_id
_entity_poly.type
_entity_poly.pdbx_seq_one_letter_code
_entity_poly.pdbx_strand_id
1 'polypeptide(L)'
;MKDLAEILAIARDVGWKAADILHSYYHGTIKDADLQVQYKQNEPVTIADITVSQYILQRLQAAFGDEDFTYISEETYKSQLQEQNSQLVWLIDPLDGTKDFIDKTGDYAIHIALIQDHRPILSIVAVPEAETIYYATKDSGTFKETPKATVPITLLTEKSIEDLTLVVSRSHRHERLNYLLQHLPCQNQKAVGSVGCKIATILEQKADIYISLSGKSAPKDWDIAAPELILTEAGGSFTHFDGSPLRYNTDDINQWGGLFASNSNYHQILCQEAQRILLEFDNLKRV
;
A
#
# COMPACT_ATOMS: atom_id res chain seq x y z
N MET A 1 6.75 -22.00 -15.84
CA MET A 1 6.52 -20.67 -15.27
C MET A 1 6.19 -19.70 -16.39
N LYS A 2 5.08 -18.96 -16.29
CA LYS A 2 4.70 -17.93 -17.28
C LYS A 2 5.68 -16.76 -17.24
N ASP A 3 5.80 -16.05 -18.36
CA ASP A 3 6.60 -14.82 -18.44
C ASP A 3 5.99 -13.71 -17.58
N LEU A 4 6.81 -12.89 -16.92
CA LEU A 4 6.37 -11.83 -16.00
C LEU A 4 5.51 -10.79 -16.74
N ALA A 5 5.76 -10.57 -18.04
CA ALA A 5 4.95 -9.69 -18.87
C ALA A 5 3.51 -10.24 -19.08
N GLU A 6 3.35 -11.56 -19.24
CA GLU A 6 2.03 -12.20 -19.33
C GLU A 6 1.30 -12.11 -17.98
N ILE A 7 2.02 -12.36 -16.88
CA ILE A 7 1.48 -12.22 -15.52
C ILE A 7 1.00 -10.78 -15.28
N LEU A 8 1.81 -9.77 -15.66
CA LEU A 8 1.47 -8.36 -15.56
C LEU A 8 0.23 -7.99 -16.36
N ALA A 9 0.12 -8.47 -17.60
CA ALA A 9 -1.05 -8.19 -18.44
C ALA A 9 -2.35 -8.69 -17.79
N ILE A 10 -2.32 -9.89 -17.20
CA ILE A 10 -3.47 -10.47 -16.49
C ILE A 10 -3.75 -9.70 -15.19
N ALA A 11 -2.72 -9.40 -14.39
CA ALA A 11 -2.87 -8.67 -13.14
C ALA A 11 -3.44 -7.25 -13.36
N ARG A 12 -3.06 -6.59 -14.47
CA ARG A 12 -3.62 -5.28 -14.88
C ARG A 12 -5.11 -5.36 -15.23
N ASP A 13 -5.54 -6.36 -16.01
CA ASP A 13 -6.96 -6.60 -16.31
C ASP A 13 -7.77 -6.83 -15.02
N VAL A 14 -7.23 -7.65 -14.13
CA VAL A 14 -7.83 -7.91 -12.80
C VAL A 14 -7.92 -6.63 -11.98
N GLY A 15 -6.87 -5.81 -11.96
CA GLY A 15 -6.85 -4.52 -11.25
C GLY A 15 -7.93 -3.56 -11.75
N TRP A 16 -8.07 -3.40 -13.07
CA TRP A 16 -9.10 -2.53 -13.66
C TRP A 16 -10.49 -3.00 -13.31
N LYS A 17 -10.75 -4.31 -13.43
CA LYS A 17 -12.07 -4.83 -13.15
C LYS A 17 -12.43 -4.81 -11.67
N ALA A 18 -11.45 -5.04 -10.79
CA ALA A 18 -11.62 -4.86 -9.36
C ALA A 18 -11.95 -3.39 -9.00
N ALA A 19 -11.26 -2.43 -9.64
CA ALA A 19 -11.53 -1.01 -9.46
C ALA A 19 -12.96 -0.63 -9.89
N ASP A 20 -13.43 -1.13 -11.04
CA ASP A 20 -14.82 -0.94 -11.49
C ASP A 20 -15.83 -1.44 -10.45
N ILE A 21 -15.59 -2.63 -9.88
CA ILE A 21 -16.48 -3.23 -8.88
C ILE A 21 -16.56 -2.35 -7.63
N LEU A 22 -15.42 -1.93 -7.08
CA LEU A 22 -15.39 -1.04 -5.92
C LEU A 22 -16.07 0.29 -6.21
N HIS A 23 -15.76 0.92 -7.35
CA HIS A 23 -16.36 2.19 -7.76
C HIS A 23 -17.89 2.06 -7.88
N SER A 24 -18.39 0.94 -8.42
CA SER A 24 -19.83 0.67 -8.48
C SER A 24 -20.49 0.54 -7.10
N TYR A 25 -19.85 -0.14 -6.14
CA TYR A 25 -20.31 -0.18 -4.74
C TYR A 25 -20.24 1.20 -4.09
N TYR A 26 -19.16 1.93 -4.33
CA TYR A 26 -18.93 3.25 -3.77
C TYR A 26 -20.02 4.25 -4.18
N HIS A 27 -20.45 4.23 -5.44
CA HIS A 27 -21.51 5.11 -5.96
C HIS A 27 -22.93 4.52 -5.85
N GLY A 28 -23.10 3.32 -5.26
CA GLY A 28 -24.42 2.70 -5.10
C GLY A 28 -25.12 2.35 -6.42
N THR A 29 -24.34 2.07 -7.46
CA THR A 29 -24.87 1.73 -8.80
C THR A 29 -25.22 0.25 -8.97
N ILE A 30 -24.85 -0.57 -7.98
CA ILE A 30 -25.19 -2.00 -7.89
C ILE A 30 -26.61 -2.12 -7.30
N LYS A 31 -27.46 -2.95 -7.93
CA LYS A 31 -28.76 -3.31 -7.35
C LYS A 31 -28.53 -4.12 -6.07
N ASP A 32 -29.17 -3.72 -4.97
CA ASP A 32 -28.99 -4.27 -3.61
C ASP A 32 -27.61 -3.99 -2.96
N ALA A 33 -27.11 -2.77 -3.13
CA ALA A 33 -25.88 -2.26 -2.49
C ALA A 33 -26.02 -1.96 -0.98
N ASP A 34 -26.69 -2.83 -0.22
CA ASP A 34 -26.65 -2.71 1.25
C ASP A 34 -25.21 -3.01 1.70
N LEU A 35 -24.46 -1.96 2.02
CA LEU A 35 -23.10 -2.02 2.54
C LEU A 35 -23.16 -2.57 3.96
N GLN A 36 -23.45 -3.85 4.10
CA GLN A 36 -23.44 -4.53 5.38
C GLN A 36 -22.01 -4.46 5.94
N VAL A 37 -21.84 -3.62 6.96
CA VAL A 37 -20.56 -3.45 7.66
C VAL A 37 -20.46 -4.53 8.73
N GLN A 38 -19.45 -5.37 8.61
CA GLN A 38 -19.01 -6.32 9.62
C GLN A 38 -17.68 -5.84 10.22
N TYR A 39 -17.23 -6.50 11.29
CA TYR A 39 -15.94 -6.17 11.92
C TYR A 39 -15.09 -7.43 12.04
N LYS A 40 -13.86 -7.38 11.49
CA LYS A 40 -12.83 -8.40 11.62
C LYS A 40 -11.67 -7.81 12.42
N GLN A 41 -11.35 -8.38 13.58
CA GLN A 41 -10.26 -7.89 14.46
C GLN A 41 -10.35 -6.38 14.81
N ASN A 42 -11.57 -5.83 14.94
CA ASN A 42 -11.89 -4.41 15.14
C ASN A 42 -11.69 -3.49 13.92
N GLU A 43 -11.40 -4.04 12.74
CA GLU A 43 -11.39 -3.31 11.47
C GLU A 43 -12.73 -3.55 10.74
N PRO A 44 -13.34 -2.51 10.15
CA PRO A 44 -14.57 -2.67 9.39
C PRO A 44 -14.30 -3.42 8.08
N VAL A 45 -15.20 -4.29 7.69
CA VAL A 45 -15.20 -5.02 6.41
C VAL A 45 -16.59 -4.92 5.82
N THR A 46 -16.70 -4.67 4.52
CA THR A 46 -17.99 -4.58 3.81
C THR A 46 -18.15 -5.71 2.80
N ILE A 47 -19.36 -5.84 2.25
CA ILE A 47 -19.61 -6.73 1.11
C ILE A 47 -18.75 -6.38 -0.12
N ALA A 48 -18.31 -5.13 -0.26
CA ALA A 48 -17.45 -4.71 -1.35
C ALA A 48 -16.06 -5.38 -1.23
N ASP A 49 -15.45 -5.37 -0.04
CA ASP A 49 -14.17 -6.02 0.28
C ASP A 49 -14.23 -7.52 -0.10
N ILE A 50 -15.28 -8.21 0.37
CA ILE A 50 -15.49 -9.64 0.11
C ILE A 50 -15.66 -9.92 -1.38
N THR A 51 -16.48 -9.12 -2.08
CA THR A 51 -16.79 -9.33 -3.50
C THR A 51 -15.55 -9.16 -4.37
N VAL A 52 -14.75 -8.12 -4.09
CA VAL A 52 -13.52 -7.83 -4.83
C VAL A 52 -12.44 -8.86 -4.51
N SER A 53 -12.30 -9.25 -3.25
CA SER A 53 -11.41 -10.34 -2.84
C SER A 53 -11.71 -11.63 -3.61
N GLN A 54 -12.98 -12.05 -3.65
CA GLN A 54 -13.40 -13.25 -4.39
C GLN A 54 -13.11 -13.12 -5.89
N TYR A 55 -13.39 -11.96 -6.50
CA TYR A 55 -13.11 -11.72 -7.90
C TYR A 55 -11.61 -11.85 -8.21
N ILE A 56 -10.75 -11.16 -7.46
CA ILE A 56 -9.31 -11.16 -7.67
C ILE A 56 -8.76 -12.58 -7.52
N LEU A 57 -9.10 -13.27 -6.42
CA LEU A 57 -8.64 -14.62 -6.14
C LEU A 57 -9.06 -15.61 -7.23
N GLN A 58 -10.34 -15.64 -7.61
CA GLN A 58 -10.83 -16.53 -8.65
C GLN A 58 -10.12 -16.31 -9.99
N ARG A 59 -9.88 -15.04 -10.36
CA ARG A 59 -9.22 -14.72 -11.64
C ARG A 59 -7.74 -15.08 -11.66
N LEU A 60 -7.01 -14.80 -10.58
CA LEU A 60 -5.59 -15.15 -10.49
C LEU A 60 -5.40 -16.67 -10.37
N GLN A 61 -6.23 -17.36 -9.59
CA GLN A 61 -6.20 -18.83 -9.48
C GLN A 61 -6.54 -19.53 -10.79
N ALA A 62 -7.58 -19.07 -11.50
CA ALA A 62 -7.91 -19.62 -12.81
C ALA A 62 -6.80 -19.41 -13.85
N ALA A 63 -6.03 -18.31 -13.73
CA ALA A 63 -4.97 -17.97 -14.68
C ALA A 63 -3.64 -18.67 -14.38
N PHE A 64 -3.34 -18.94 -13.11
CA PHE A 64 -2.00 -19.34 -12.65
C PHE A 64 -1.97 -20.67 -11.88
N GLY A 65 -3.10 -21.15 -11.36
CA GLY A 65 -3.19 -22.37 -10.56
C GLY A 65 -2.49 -22.26 -9.20
N ASP A 66 -2.54 -23.34 -8.41
CA ASP A 66 -2.00 -23.37 -7.04
C ASP A 66 -0.68 -24.18 -6.92
N GLU A 67 -0.09 -24.62 -8.04
CA GLU A 67 1.16 -25.41 -8.04
C GLU A 67 2.37 -24.52 -7.72
N ASP A 68 2.53 -23.44 -8.46
CA ASP A 68 3.66 -22.50 -8.32
C ASP A 68 3.32 -21.27 -7.45
N PHE A 69 2.04 -21.02 -7.16
CA PHE A 69 1.55 -19.79 -6.55
C PHE A 69 0.77 -20.04 -5.26
N THR A 70 1.04 -19.22 -4.25
CA THR A 70 0.20 -19.07 -3.04
C THR A 70 -0.55 -17.74 -3.11
N TYR A 71 -1.77 -17.69 -2.57
CA TYR A 71 -2.62 -16.51 -2.59
C TYR A 71 -3.02 -16.12 -1.17
N ILE A 72 -2.55 -14.95 -0.73
CA ILE A 72 -2.84 -14.37 0.57
C ILE A 72 -3.60 -13.07 0.34
N SER A 73 -4.86 -13.05 0.76
CA SER A 73 -5.71 -11.86 0.74
C SER A 73 -6.11 -11.50 2.17
N GLU A 74 -6.22 -10.21 2.48
CA GLU A 74 -6.68 -9.73 3.79
C GLU A 74 -7.94 -10.47 4.29
N GLU A 75 -8.90 -10.66 3.39
CA GLU A 75 -10.20 -11.23 3.74
C GLU A 75 -10.14 -12.72 4.03
N THR A 76 -9.30 -13.45 3.30
CA THR A 76 -9.19 -14.91 3.41
C THR A 76 -8.07 -15.36 4.33
N TYR A 77 -7.17 -14.46 4.74
CA TYR A 77 -6.08 -14.78 5.63
C TYR A 77 -6.61 -15.33 6.96
N LYS A 78 -6.19 -16.57 7.26
CA LYS A 78 -6.36 -17.23 8.55
C LYS A 78 -4.94 -17.40 9.08
N SER A 79 -4.70 -17.00 10.33
CA SER A 79 -3.40 -17.06 11.00
C SER A 79 -2.79 -18.47 11.15
N GLN A 80 -3.42 -19.49 10.57
CA GLN A 80 -2.88 -20.85 10.53
C GLN A 80 -2.03 -21.01 9.28
N LEU A 81 -0.72 -21.12 9.54
CA LEU A 81 0.35 -21.50 8.63
C LEU A 81 -0.14 -22.54 7.59
N GLN A 82 -0.46 -22.06 6.39
CA GLN A 82 -0.36 -22.93 5.23
C GLN A 82 1.13 -23.17 5.00
N GLU A 83 1.54 -24.43 4.88
CA GLU A 83 2.89 -24.76 4.44
C GLU A 83 3.14 -24.04 3.12
N GLN A 84 3.96 -23.00 3.18
CA GLN A 84 4.31 -22.20 2.01
C GLN A 84 5.32 -23.00 1.19
N ASN A 85 4.79 -23.85 0.32
CA ASN A 85 5.59 -24.65 -0.60
C ASN A 85 5.88 -23.91 -1.91
N SER A 86 5.28 -22.73 -2.13
CA SER A 86 5.37 -21.97 -3.37
C SER A 86 6.47 -20.90 -3.34
N GLN A 87 7.24 -20.79 -4.43
CA GLN A 87 8.25 -19.74 -4.60
C GLN A 87 7.65 -18.35 -4.89
N LEU A 88 6.38 -18.30 -5.30
CA LEU A 88 5.67 -17.09 -5.70
C LEU A 88 4.41 -16.91 -4.85
N VAL A 89 4.25 -15.73 -4.25
CA VAL A 89 3.12 -15.44 -3.37
C VAL A 89 2.42 -14.16 -3.81
N TRP A 90 1.12 -14.25 -4.09
CA TRP A 90 0.26 -13.09 -4.27
C TRP A 90 -0.16 -12.55 -2.91
N LEU A 91 0.15 -11.28 -2.65
CA LEU A 91 -0.36 -10.50 -1.53
C LEU A 91 -1.42 -9.53 -2.05
N ILE A 92 -2.62 -9.60 -1.48
CA ILE A 92 -3.79 -8.88 -1.99
C ILE A 92 -4.47 -8.14 -0.85
N ASP A 93 -4.62 -6.83 -1.02
CA ASP A 93 -5.56 -6.01 -0.26
C ASP A 93 -6.69 -5.60 -1.22
N PRO A 94 -7.89 -6.17 -1.08
CA PRO A 94 -9.00 -5.90 -1.98
C PRO A 94 -9.64 -4.52 -1.76
N LEU A 95 -9.42 -3.90 -0.60
CA LEU A 95 -9.92 -2.57 -0.25
C LEU A 95 -9.08 -1.94 0.87
N ASP A 96 -7.95 -1.37 0.50
CA ASP A 96 -7.16 -0.56 1.43
C ASP A 96 -7.90 0.75 1.70
N GLY A 97 -8.14 1.05 2.98
CA GLY A 97 -8.92 2.22 3.39
C GLY A 97 -10.42 1.98 3.51
N THR A 98 -10.88 0.81 3.97
CA THR A 98 -12.31 0.49 4.17
C THR A 98 -13.07 1.57 4.96
N LYS A 99 -12.44 2.20 5.96
CA LYS A 99 -13.06 3.32 6.68
C LYS A 99 -13.31 4.54 5.78
N ASP A 100 -12.33 4.91 4.97
CA ASP A 100 -12.42 6.00 4.00
C ASP A 100 -13.44 5.70 2.89
N PHE A 101 -13.58 4.43 2.51
CA PHE A 101 -14.62 3.94 1.61
C PHE A 101 -16.04 4.09 2.20
N ILE A 102 -16.22 3.73 3.48
CA ILE A 102 -17.48 3.89 4.22
C ILE A 102 -17.81 5.37 4.41
N ASP A 103 -16.83 6.17 4.81
CA ASP A 103 -16.97 7.60 5.11
C ASP A 103 -17.07 8.48 3.84
N LYS A 104 -17.03 7.87 2.64
CA LYS A 104 -17.11 8.55 1.34
C LYS A 104 -16.08 9.67 1.14
N THR A 105 -14.84 9.44 1.58
CA THR A 105 -13.74 10.40 1.43
C THR A 105 -13.08 10.33 0.04
N GLY A 106 -13.22 9.19 -0.63
CA GLY A 106 -12.64 8.88 -1.93
C GLY A 106 -11.21 8.34 -1.88
N ASP A 107 -10.64 8.17 -0.68
CA ASP A 107 -9.28 7.67 -0.50
C ASP A 107 -9.26 6.20 -0.13
N TYR A 108 -9.47 5.36 -1.15
CA TYR A 108 -9.36 3.91 -1.03
C TYR A 108 -8.65 3.35 -2.27
N ALA A 109 -8.00 2.20 -2.09
CA ALA A 109 -7.21 1.58 -3.14
C ALA A 109 -7.35 0.05 -3.14
N ILE A 110 -6.86 -0.59 -4.20
CA ILE A 110 -6.67 -2.03 -4.29
C ILE A 110 -5.18 -2.29 -4.44
N HIS A 111 -4.64 -3.23 -3.68
CA HIS A 111 -3.25 -3.67 -3.79
C HIS A 111 -3.18 -5.11 -4.29
N ILE A 112 -2.37 -5.35 -5.31
CA ILE A 112 -2.04 -6.69 -5.79
C ILE A 112 -0.54 -6.73 -6.02
N ALA A 113 0.18 -7.52 -5.23
CA ALA A 113 1.62 -7.72 -5.37
C ALA A 113 1.96 -9.20 -5.55
N LEU A 114 2.92 -9.48 -6.42
CA LEU A 114 3.55 -10.80 -6.53
C LEU A 114 4.92 -10.74 -5.86
N ILE A 115 5.13 -11.61 -4.88
CA ILE A 115 6.36 -11.72 -4.10
C ILE A 115 7.19 -12.90 -4.58
N GLN A 116 8.49 -12.68 -4.72
CA GLN A 116 9.51 -13.71 -4.92
C GLN A 116 10.69 -13.39 -4.00
N ASP A 117 11.22 -14.41 -3.30
CA ASP A 117 12.35 -14.25 -2.37
C ASP A 117 12.17 -13.09 -1.37
N HIS A 118 10.96 -12.99 -0.80
CA HIS A 118 10.54 -11.95 0.15
C HIS A 118 10.51 -10.52 -0.39
N ARG A 119 10.60 -10.30 -1.72
CA ARG A 119 10.52 -8.98 -2.34
C ARG A 119 9.44 -8.94 -3.43
N PRO A 120 8.74 -7.80 -3.61
CA PRO A 120 7.78 -7.67 -4.69
C PRO A 120 8.49 -7.62 -6.04
N ILE A 121 8.01 -8.39 -7.00
CA ILE A 121 8.52 -8.42 -8.38
C ILE A 121 7.52 -7.86 -9.40
N LEU A 122 6.26 -7.76 -9.01
CA LEU A 122 5.16 -7.18 -9.79
C LEU A 122 4.17 -6.57 -8.83
N SER A 123 3.63 -5.41 -9.16
CA SER A 123 2.65 -4.73 -8.31
C SER A 123 1.65 -3.92 -9.11
N ILE A 124 0.42 -3.91 -8.63
CA ILE A 124 -0.71 -3.11 -9.08
C ILE A 124 -1.26 -2.36 -7.86
N VAL A 125 -1.40 -1.04 -7.97
CA VAL A 125 -2.18 -0.21 -7.04
C VAL A 125 -3.25 0.50 -7.86
N ALA A 126 -4.51 0.13 -7.66
CA ALA A 126 -5.63 0.81 -8.31
C ALA A 126 -6.24 1.84 -7.36
N VAL A 127 -6.50 3.05 -7.86
CA VAL A 127 -7.18 4.14 -7.15
C VAL A 127 -8.48 4.44 -7.89
N PRO A 128 -9.61 3.81 -7.51
CA PRO A 128 -10.82 3.82 -8.34
C PRO A 128 -11.41 5.21 -8.58
N GLU A 129 -11.49 6.07 -7.56
CA GLU A 129 -12.01 7.45 -7.72
C GLU A 129 -11.14 8.33 -8.62
N ALA A 130 -9.86 7.97 -8.80
CA ALA A 130 -8.96 8.65 -9.70
C ALA A 130 -8.99 8.06 -11.13
N GLU A 131 -9.80 7.02 -11.36
CA GLU A 131 -9.81 6.21 -12.60
C GLU A 131 -8.39 5.89 -13.06
N THR A 132 -7.55 5.43 -12.11
CA THR A 132 -6.12 5.26 -12.33
C THR A 132 -5.63 3.95 -11.73
N ILE A 133 -4.75 3.27 -12.46
CA ILE A 133 -3.92 2.18 -11.94
C ILE A 133 -2.45 2.54 -12.07
N TYR A 134 -1.69 2.30 -11.01
CA TYR A 134 -0.25 2.30 -11.03
C TYR A 134 0.23 0.86 -11.10
N TYR A 135 1.20 0.58 -11.98
CA TYR A 135 1.79 -0.75 -12.06
C TYR A 135 3.30 -0.67 -12.24
N ALA A 136 3.98 -1.71 -11.77
CA ALA A 136 5.41 -1.86 -11.90
C ALA A 136 5.78 -3.35 -11.95
N THR A 137 6.86 -3.67 -12.65
CA THR A 137 7.60 -4.91 -12.49
C THR A 137 9.04 -4.55 -12.13
N LYS A 138 9.70 -5.45 -11.40
CA LYS A 138 11.09 -5.26 -10.99
C LYS A 138 11.97 -4.87 -12.19
N ASP A 139 12.81 -3.86 -11.98
CA ASP A 139 13.77 -3.33 -12.95
C ASP A 139 13.14 -2.78 -14.25
N SER A 140 11.85 -2.42 -14.23
CA SER A 140 11.09 -2.00 -15.43
C SER A 140 10.46 -0.61 -15.31
N GLY A 141 10.54 0.01 -14.13
CA GLY A 141 9.93 1.30 -13.85
C GLY A 141 8.44 1.23 -13.52
N THR A 142 7.92 2.34 -13.01
CA THR A 142 6.51 2.51 -12.68
C THR A 142 5.74 3.21 -13.79
N PHE A 143 4.52 2.76 -14.05
CA PHE A 143 3.62 3.35 -15.02
C PHE A 143 2.31 3.72 -14.36
N LYS A 144 1.77 4.88 -14.78
CA LYS A 144 0.40 5.30 -14.51
C LYS A 144 -0.45 4.98 -15.73
N GLU A 145 -1.53 4.27 -15.52
CA GLU A 145 -2.52 3.92 -16.52
C GLU A 145 -3.88 4.53 -16.17
N THR A 146 -4.52 5.10 -17.18
CA THR A 146 -5.87 5.64 -17.15
C THR A 146 -6.62 5.10 -18.37
N PRO A 147 -7.96 5.25 -18.47
CA PRO A 147 -8.70 4.87 -19.68
C PRO A 147 -8.22 5.55 -20.97
N LYS A 148 -7.45 6.63 -20.86
CA LYS A 148 -7.00 7.46 -21.99
C LYS A 148 -5.54 7.23 -22.37
N ALA A 149 -4.69 6.88 -21.40
CA ALA A 149 -3.25 6.85 -21.61
C ALA A 149 -2.52 6.03 -20.54
N THR A 150 -1.38 5.51 -20.93
CA THR A 150 -0.37 4.90 -20.06
C THR A 150 0.92 5.71 -20.19
N VAL A 151 1.46 6.18 -19.06
CA VAL A 151 2.66 7.03 -19.01
C VAL A 151 3.64 6.50 -17.96
N PRO A 152 4.97 6.53 -18.21
CA PRO A 152 5.94 6.22 -17.18
C PRO A 152 5.98 7.32 -16.10
N ILE A 153 6.30 6.95 -14.88
CA ILE A 153 6.54 7.86 -13.76
C ILE A 153 8.02 7.79 -13.38
N THR A 154 8.60 8.96 -13.16
CA THR A 154 9.92 9.09 -12.54
C THR A 154 9.84 10.20 -11.51
N LEU A 155 10.21 9.89 -10.28
CA LEU A 155 10.25 10.81 -9.16
C LEU A 155 11.57 11.57 -9.16
N LEU A 156 11.46 12.89 -9.10
CA LEU A 156 12.56 13.82 -8.93
C LEU A 156 12.07 14.94 -8.02
N THR A 157 12.90 15.41 -7.09
CA THR A 157 12.56 16.56 -6.26
C THR A 157 13.75 17.50 -6.13
N GLU A 158 13.49 18.79 -6.30
CA GLU A 158 14.46 19.87 -6.06
C GLU A 158 14.07 20.70 -4.82
N LYS A 159 13.05 20.27 -4.08
CA LYS A 159 12.57 20.97 -2.89
C LYS A 159 13.62 20.92 -1.78
N SER A 160 13.66 21.97 -0.96
CA SER A 160 14.36 21.92 0.33
C SER A 160 13.65 20.95 1.28
N ILE A 161 14.35 20.49 2.32
CA ILE A 161 13.77 19.57 3.33
C ILE A 161 12.54 20.22 4.01
N GLU A 162 12.62 21.52 4.25
CA GLU A 162 11.59 22.30 4.93
C GLU A 162 10.29 22.38 4.10
N ASP A 163 10.42 22.41 2.77
CA ASP A 163 9.28 22.51 1.84
C ASP A 163 8.61 21.15 1.57
N LEU A 164 9.21 20.04 2.00
CA LEU A 164 8.65 18.70 1.81
C LEU A 164 7.28 18.58 2.48
N THR A 165 6.37 17.89 1.80
CA THR A 165 5.02 17.63 2.28
C THR A 165 4.88 16.20 2.79
N LEU A 166 4.56 16.07 4.07
CA LEU A 166 4.23 14.80 4.72
C LEU A 166 2.79 14.41 4.41
N VAL A 167 2.59 13.29 3.72
CA VAL A 167 1.28 12.65 3.63
C VAL A 167 1.08 11.71 4.81
N VAL A 168 0.00 11.92 5.55
CA VAL A 168 -0.25 11.31 6.86
C VAL A 168 -1.63 10.68 6.92
N SER A 169 -1.78 9.63 7.73
CA SER A 169 -3.07 8.97 7.93
C SER A 169 -4.08 9.91 8.61
N ARG A 170 -5.35 9.81 8.20
CA ARG A 170 -6.47 10.44 8.91
C ARG A 170 -6.75 9.78 10.26
N SER A 171 -6.83 8.46 10.28
CA SER A 171 -7.43 7.71 11.40
C SER A 171 -6.41 7.09 12.35
N HIS A 172 -5.18 6.84 11.89
CA HIS A 172 -4.14 6.14 12.66
C HIS A 172 -3.11 7.13 13.20
N ARG A 173 -3.47 7.85 14.29
CA ARG A 173 -2.56 8.76 14.99
C ARG A 173 -2.46 8.41 16.47
N HIS A 174 -1.24 8.42 16.99
CA HIS A 174 -0.95 8.29 18.41
C HIS A 174 0.11 9.31 18.83
N GLU A 175 0.27 9.52 20.13
CA GLU A 175 1.12 10.58 20.69
C GLU A 175 2.56 10.54 20.13
N ARG A 176 3.16 9.34 20.08
CA ARG A 176 4.52 9.13 19.56
C ARG A 176 4.67 9.50 18.07
N LEU A 177 3.68 9.21 17.24
CA LEU A 177 3.67 9.63 15.83
C LEU A 177 3.44 11.14 15.69
N ASN A 178 2.52 11.72 16.48
CA ASN A 178 2.29 13.17 16.47
C ASN A 178 3.55 13.94 16.88
N TYR A 179 4.28 13.44 17.90
CA TYR A 179 5.55 14.02 18.31
C TYR A 179 6.56 13.99 17.16
N LEU A 180 6.73 12.83 16.51
CA LEU A 180 7.60 12.70 15.35
C LEU A 180 7.25 13.72 14.24
N LEU A 181 5.98 13.78 13.84
CA LEU A 181 5.52 14.66 12.76
C LEU A 181 5.66 16.16 13.08
N GLN A 182 5.65 16.54 14.36
CA GLN A 182 5.82 17.93 14.81
C GLN A 182 7.28 18.38 14.87
N HIS A 183 8.21 17.43 15.02
CA HIS A 183 9.64 17.72 15.21
C HIS A 183 10.47 17.41 13.97
N LEU A 184 9.89 16.77 12.96
CA LEU A 184 10.51 16.69 11.64
C LEU A 184 10.62 18.09 11.02
N PRO A 185 11.68 18.37 10.24
CA PRO A 185 11.93 19.70 9.65
C PRO A 185 10.90 20.11 8.58
N CYS A 186 9.99 19.23 8.18
CA CYS A 186 9.03 19.45 7.11
C CYS A 186 7.85 20.33 7.57
N GLN A 187 7.54 21.40 6.82
CA GLN A 187 6.52 22.37 7.21
C GLN A 187 5.10 22.00 6.77
N ASN A 188 4.97 21.13 5.77
CA ASN A 188 3.70 20.84 5.13
C ASN A 188 3.18 19.45 5.49
N GLN A 189 1.87 19.35 5.75
CA GLN A 189 1.19 18.06 5.98
C GLN A 189 -0.11 17.97 5.16
N LYS A 190 -0.42 16.77 4.68
CA LYS A 190 -1.66 16.45 3.98
C LYS A 190 -2.26 15.15 4.50
N ALA A 191 -3.53 15.17 4.88
CA ALA A 191 -4.22 13.98 5.37
C ALA A 191 -4.87 13.21 4.22
N VAL A 192 -4.44 11.97 4.02
CA VAL A 192 -4.93 11.04 2.98
C VAL A 192 -5.20 9.68 3.62
N GLY A 193 -6.32 9.07 3.26
CA GLY A 193 -6.70 7.69 3.63
C GLY A 193 -5.95 6.69 2.76
N SER A 194 -5.98 5.39 3.08
CA SER A 194 -5.28 4.34 2.32
C SER A 194 -3.74 4.51 2.23
N VAL A 195 -2.96 3.44 2.35
CA VAL A 195 -1.54 3.46 1.98
C VAL A 195 -1.37 3.67 0.47
N GLY A 196 -2.16 2.99 -0.35
CA GLY A 196 -2.15 3.14 -1.81
C GLY A 196 -2.37 4.58 -2.27
N CYS A 197 -3.38 5.26 -1.73
CA CYS A 197 -3.64 6.68 -2.05
C CYS A 197 -2.54 7.62 -1.56
N LYS A 198 -1.88 7.33 -0.43
CA LYS A 198 -0.71 8.10 0.05
C LYS A 198 0.46 7.97 -0.91
N ILE A 199 0.79 6.76 -1.34
CA ILE A 199 1.86 6.54 -2.31
C ILE A 199 1.49 7.13 -3.68
N ALA A 200 0.25 6.99 -4.14
CA ALA A 200 -0.23 7.67 -5.34
C ALA A 200 -0.06 9.20 -5.24
N THR A 201 -0.31 9.79 -4.06
CA THR A 201 -0.09 11.23 -3.83
C THR A 201 1.39 11.62 -4.00
N ILE A 202 2.33 10.75 -3.63
CA ILE A 202 3.78 10.94 -3.85
C ILE A 202 4.13 10.79 -5.33
N LEU A 203 3.61 9.76 -6.02
CA LEU A 203 3.81 9.56 -7.47
C LEU A 203 3.33 10.76 -8.29
N GLU A 204 2.22 11.37 -7.86
CA GLU A 204 1.66 12.58 -8.45
C GLU A 204 2.37 13.87 -8.01
N GLN A 205 3.47 13.77 -7.24
CA GLN A 205 4.27 14.87 -6.69
C GLN A 205 3.45 15.89 -5.86
N LYS A 206 2.33 15.45 -5.29
CA LYS A 206 1.46 16.23 -4.39
C LYS A 206 1.83 16.06 -2.91
N ALA A 207 2.72 15.12 -2.63
CA ALA A 207 3.41 14.92 -1.36
C ALA A 207 4.81 14.37 -1.63
N ASP A 208 5.64 14.34 -0.61
CA ASP A 208 7.05 13.94 -0.75
C ASP A 208 7.41 12.76 0.16
N ILE A 209 6.71 12.64 1.30
CA ILE A 209 7.05 11.69 2.35
C ILE A 209 5.79 11.04 2.89
N TYR A 210 5.81 9.73 3.09
CA TYR A 210 4.85 8.99 3.91
C TYR A 210 5.58 8.32 5.07
N ILE A 211 5.02 8.44 6.28
CA ILE A 211 5.53 7.78 7.48
C ILE A 211 4.43 6.90 8.09
N SER A 212 4.79 5.65 8.36
CA SER A 212 4.03 4.76 9.23
C SER A 212 4.81 4.49 10.50
N LEU A 213 4.15 4.50 11.65
CA LEU A 213 4.77 4.13 12.93
C LEU A 213 3.84 3.16 13.64
N SER A 214 4.31 1.93 13.84
CA SER A 214 3.55 0.92 14.55
C SER A 214 3.32 1.31 16.02
N GLY A 215 2.20 0.86 16.55
CA GLY A 215 1.83 1.01 17.95
C GLY A 215 1.27 -0.29 18.50
N LYS A 216 -0.03 -0.32 18.79
CA LYS A 216 -0.74 -1.57 19.14
C LYS A 216 -0.94 -2.50 17.94
N SER A 217 -0.91 -1.93 16.73
CA SER A 217 -0.97 -2.64 15.46
C SER A 217 0.11 -2.08 14.53
N ALA A 218 0.35 -2.79 13.43
CA ALA A 218 1.20 -2.40 12.34
C ALA A 218 0.46 -2.66 11.02
N PRO A 219 0.85 -1.97 9.93
CA PRO A 219 0.41 -2.37 8.59
C PRO A 219 0.81 -3.82 8.32
N LYS A 220 0.00 -4.52 7.54
CA LYS A 220 0.24 -5.90 7.13
C LYS A 220 0.98 -5.91 5.79
N ASP A 221 1.52 -7.07 5.43
CA ASP A 221 2.26 -7.28 4.18
C ASP A 221 1.49 -6.80 2.93
N TRP A 222 0.19 -7.09 2.86
CA TRP A 222 -0.67 -6.68 1.75
C TRP A 222 -0.96 -5.16 1.69
N ASP A 223 -0.81 -4.44 2.80
CA ASP A 223 -0.96 -2.98 2.82
C ASP A 223 0.23 -2.28 2.14
N ILE A 224 1.43 -2.89 2.20
CA ILE A 224 2.70 -2.22 1.86
C ILE A 224 3.36 -2.78 0.60
N ALA A 225 3.24 -4.07 0.31
CA ALA A 225 3.98 -4.72 -0.77
C ALA A 225 3.79 -4.07 -2.15
N ALA A 226 2.53 -3.82 -2.55
CA ALA A 226 2.26 -3.21 -3.85
C ALA A 226 2.69 -1.73 -3.90
N PRO A 227 2.37 -0.91 -2.88
CA PRO A 227 2.86 0.46 -2.83
C PRO A 227 4.40 0.59 -2.78
N GLU A 228 5.12 -0.33 -2.14
CA GLU A 228 6.60 -0.31 -2.11
C GLU A 228 7.21 -0.44 -3.50
N LEU A 229 6.83 -1.47 -4.26
CA LEU A 229 7.42 -1.67 -5.59
C LEU A 229 7.10 -0.50 -6.51
N ILE A 230 5.86 -0.03 -6.51
CA ILE A 230 5.43 1.09 -7.33
C ILE A 230 6.20 2.38 -6.97
N LEU A 231 6.49 2.63 -5.70
CA LEU A 231 7.28 3.79 -5.30
C LEU A 231 8.75 3.64 -5.71
N THR A 232 9.34 2.48 -5.46
CA THR A 232 10.78 2.23 -5.67
C THR A 232 11.15 2.17 -7.14
N GLU A 233 10.33 1.53 -7.98
CA GLU A 233 10.49 1.52 -9.45
C GLU A 233 10.25 2.89 -10.08
N ALA A 234 9.54 3.80 -9.39
CA ALA A 234 9.44 5.20 -9.80
C ALA A 234 10.69 6.03 -9.43
N GLY A 235 11.70 5.45 -8.78
CA GLY A 235 12.89 6.14 -8.27
C GLY A 235 12.74 6.69 -6.85
N GLY A 236 11.67 6.33 -6.14
CA GLY A 236 11.51 6.61 -4.72
C GLY A 236 12.25 5.63 -3.81
N SER A 237 12.02 5.74 -2.51
CA SER A 237 12.59 4.85 -1.51
C SER A 237 11.54 4.51 -0.45
N PHE A 238 11.49 3.25 -0.02
CA PHE A 238 10.60 2.78 1.03
C PHE A 238 11.35 1.76 1.89
N THR A 239 11.62 2.10 3.15
CA THR A 239 12.42 1.28 4.07
C THR A 239 11.89 1.35 5.49
N HIS A 240 12.47 0.56 6.40
CA HIS A 240 12.43 0.86 7.82
C HIS A 240 13.26 2.12 8.13
N PHE A 241 13.04 2.73 9.31
CA PHE A 241 13.80 3.91 9.75
C PHE A 241 15.30 3.67 9.91
N ASP A 242 15.76 2.43 10.04
CA ASP A 242 17.19 2.09 10.05
C ASP A 242 17.79 1.92 8.64
N GLY A 243 16.97 2.11 7.60
CA GLY A 243 17.34 1.93 6.20
C GLY A 243 17.28 0.48 5.71
N SER A 244 16.88 -0.48 6.55
CA SER A 244 16.72 -1.86 6.12
C SER A 244 15.51 -2.01 5.17
N PRO A 245 15.63 -2.87 4.13
CA PRO A 245 14.53 -3.09 3.19
C PRO A 245 13.38 -3.82 3.88
N LEU A 246 12.15 -3.54 3.43
CA LEU A 246 11.00 -4.35 3.83
C LEU A 246 11.14 -5.77 3.28
N ARG A 247 10.61 -6.73 4.03
CA ARG A 247 10.55 -8.14 3.64
C ARG A 247 9.13 -8.64 3.84
N TYR A 248 8.64 -9.39 2.88
CA TYR A 248 7.28 -9.91 2.87
C TYR A 248 7.30 -11.42 2.94
N ASN A 249 6.12 -11.99 3.20
CA ASN A 249 5.95 -13.42 3.21
C ASN A 249 6.92 -14.07 4.21
N THR A 250 6.99 -13.48 5.40
CA THR A 250 7.76 -14.00 6.53
C THR A 250 6.83 -14.66 7.54
N ASP A 251 7.36 -15.17 8.65
CA ASP A 251 6.54 -15.77 9.71
C ASP A 251 5.59 -14.75 10.36
N ASP A 252 5.93 -13.45 10.32
CA ASP A 252 5.05 -12.36 10.73
C ASP A 252 4.64 -11.53 9.51
N ILE A 253 3.33 -11.40 9.31
CA ILE A 253 2.74 -10.57 8.25
C ILE A 253 2.71 -9.08 8.63
N ASN A 254 3.01 -8.74 9.88
CA ASN A 254 2.96 -7.37 10.37
C ASN A 254 4.29 -6.66 10.13
N GLN A 255 4.23 -5.51 9.48
CA GLN A 255 5.37 -4.63 9.21
C GLN A 255 5.65 -3.72 10.42
N TRP A 256 6.23 -4.30 11.46
CA TRP A 256 6.51 -3.62 12.72
C TRP A 256 7.60 -2.53 12.59
N GLY A 257 7.48 -1.50 13.42
CA GLY A 257 8.47 -0.45 13.59
C GLY A 257 8.07 0.85 12.91
N GLY A 258 9.08 1.62 12.48
CA GLY A 258 8.87 2.82 11.68
C GLY A 258 9.13 2.51 10.22
N LEU A 259 8.16 2.78 9.35
CA LEU A 259 8.29 2.68 7.90
C LEU A 259 8.34 4.08 7.31
N PHE A 260 9.26 4.31 6.39
CA PHE A 260 9.48 5.60 5.75
C PHE A 260 9.44 5.42 4.24
N ALA A 261 8.64 6.23 3.56
CA ALA A 261 8.54 6.29 2.11
C ALA A 261 8.83 7.72 1.65
N SER A 262 9.63 7.91 0.61
CA SER A 262 9.87 9.24 0.03
C SER A 262 10.32 9.21 -1.43
N ASN A 263 10.39 10.39 -2.05
CA ASN A 263 10.97 10.62 -3.38
C ASN A 263 12.52 10.61 -3.43
N SER A 264 13.17 9.85 -2.54
CA SER A 264 14.61 9.47 -2.45
C SER A 264 15.63 10.49 -1.89
N ASN A 265 15.66 11.75 -2.33
CA ASN A 265 16.83 12.64 -2.11
C ASN A 265 17.25 12.88 -0.65
N TYR A 266 16.28 12.89 0.27
CA TYR A 266 16.52 13.09 1.71
C TYR A 266 16.20 11.86 2.56
N HIS A 267 15.97 10.71 1.93
CA HIS A 267 15.41 9.54 2.60
C HIS A 267 16.23 9.10 3.81
N GLN A 268 17.53 8.90 3.64
CA GLN A 268 18.41 8.44 4.71
C GLN A 268 18.54 9.48 5.84
N ILE A 269 18.66 10.75 5.49
CA ILE A 269 18.80 11.85 6.47
C ILE A 269 17.53 11.94 7.32
N LEU A 270 16.35 11.88 6.69
CA LEU A 270 15.08 11.96 7.40
C LEU A 270 14.76 10.69 8.21
N CYS A 271 15.21 9.53 7.76
CA CYS A 271 15.14 8.30 8.55
C CYS A 271 15.96 8.42 9.86
N GLN A 272 17.21 8.88 9.77
CA GLN A 272 18.07 9.12 10.93
C GLN A 272 17.46 10.16 11.88
N GLU A 273 16.91 11.23 11.32
CA GLU A 273 16.26 12.28 12.09
C GLU A 273 15.00 11.75 12.80
N ALA A 274 14.21 10.91 12.13
CA ALA A 274 13.05 10.26 12.75
C ALA A 274 13.46 9.36 13.92
N GLN A 275 14.57 8.61 13.80
CA GLN A 275 15.10 7.81 14.91
C GLN A 275 15.55 8.70 16.09
N ARG A 276 16.27 9.79 15.81
CA ARG A 276 16.72 10.76 16.82
C ARG A 276 15.53 11.34 17.60
N ILE A 277 14.51 11.82 16.90
CA ILE A 277 13.31 12.40 17.48
C ILE A 277 12.55 11.38 18.35
N LEU A 278 12.43 10.13 17.89
CA LEU A 278 11.74 9.10 18.67
C LEU A 278 12.51 8.69 19.93
N LEU A 279 13.84 8.67 19.89
CA LEU A 279 14.66 8.46 21.08
C LEU A 279 14.47 9.58 22.12
N GLU A 280 14.34 10.83 21.67
CA GLU A 280 14.04 11.96 22.55
C GLU A 280 12.67 11.82 23.22
N PHE A 281 11.63 11.46 22.44
CA PHE A 281 10.30 11.18 22.99
C PHE A 281 10.32 10.07 24.05
N ASP A 282 10.98 8.95 23.75
CA ASP A 282 11.03 7.80 24.64
C ASP A 282 11.78 8.14 25.95
N ASN A 283 12.79 9.02 25.90
CA ASN A 283 13.48 9.53 27.08
C ASN A 283 12.58 10.45 27.92
N LEU A 284 11.77 11.30 27.30
CA LEU A 284 10.83 12.19 28.00
C LEU A 284 9.73 11.42 28.74
N LYS A 285 9.32 10.24 28.24
CA LYS A 285 8.28 9.41 28.85
C LYS A 285 8.77 8.49 29.98
N ARG A 286 10.10 8.37 30.15
CA ARG A 286 10.72 7.58 31.23
C ARG A 286 10.93 8.37 32.52
N VAL A 287 10.75 9.69 32.47
CA VAL A 287 10.83 10.63 33.61
C VAL A 287 9.43 10.83 34.19
#